data_AF-A0AAX3X2I8-F1
#
_entry.id   AF-A0AAX3X2I8-F1
#
_cell.length_a   1.000
_cell.length_b   1.000
_cell.length_c   1.000
_cell.angle_alpha   90.00
_cell.angle_beta   90.00
_cell.angle_gamma   90.00
#
_symmetry.space_group_name_H-M   'P 1'
#
loop_
_entity.id
_entity.type
_entity.pdbx_description
1 polymer ?
#
loop_
_entity_poly.entity_id
_entity_poly.type
_entity_poly.pdbx_seq_one_letter_code
_entity_poly.pdbx_strand_id
1 'polypeptide(L)' 'MDKYLMKELASEIVEQSRGRISMLEAEALAIVSISKMKNCTSTNYKEKVIQKIIHNYA' A
#
# COMPACT_ATOMS: atom_id res chain seq x y z
N MET A 1 -16.10 3.03 -3.54
CA MET A 1 -15.29 1.97 -2.91
C MET A 1 -13.79 2.22 -3.06
N ASP A 2 -13.26 2.39 -4.29
CA ASP A 2 -11.80 2.47 -4.52
C ASP A 2 -11.09 3.71 -3.95
N LYS A 3 -11.71 4.90 -3.99
CA LYS A 3 -11.06 6.15 -3.53
C LYS A 3 -10.85 6.20 -2.01
N TYR A 4 -11.75 5.61 -1.24
CA TYR A 4 -11.67 5.60 0.22
C TYR A 4 -10.57 4.64 0.68
N LEU A 5 -10.55 3.43 0.10
CA LEU A 5 -9.54 2.39 0.38
C LEU A 5 -8.12 2.85 0.00
N MET A 6 -7.99 3.56 -1.13
CA MET A 6 -6.71 4.12 -1.56
C MET A 6 -6.17 5.17 -0.58
N LYS A 7 -7.05 6.04 -0.06
CA LYS A 7 -6.66 7.05 0.93
C LYS A 7 -6.28 6.46 2.27
N GLU A 8 -7.02 5.46 2.75
CA GLU A 8 -6.67 4.76 4.00
C GLU A 8 -5.32 4.04 3.86
N LEU A 9 -5.10 3.35 2.74
CA LEU A 9 -3.82 2.68 2.48
C LEU A 9 -2.66 3.68 2.32
N ALA A 10 -2.89 4.83 1.68
CA ALA A 10 -1.88 5.87 1.58
C ALA A 10 -1.52 6.45 2.95
N SER A 11 -2.51 6.73 3.81
CA SER A 11 -2.27 7.19 5.18
C SER A 11 -1.47 6.17 6.00
N GLU A 12 -1.83 4.88 5.92
CA GLU A 12 -1.10 3.79 6.58
C GLU A 12 0.37 3.72 6.11
N ILE A 13 0.61 3.86 4.80
CA ILE A 13 1.96 3.90 4.21
C ILE A 13 2.76 5.09 4.76
N VAL A 14 2.16 6.28 4.84
CA VAL A 14 2.82 7.47 5.41
C VAL A 14 3.15 7.24 6.89
N GLU A 15 2.22 6.74 7.66
CA GLU A 15 2.40 6.48 9.10
C GLU A 15 3.51 5.46 9.36
N GLN A 16 3.49 4.33 8.66
CA GLN A 16 4.52 3.29 8.79
C GLN A 16 5.88 3.75 8.30
N SER A 17 5.93 4.64 7.31
CA SER A 17 7.19 5.27 6.88
C SER A 17 7.73 6.30 7.86
N ARG A 18 6.97 6.66 8.90
CA ARG A 18 7.24 7.76 9.84
C ARG A 18 7.40 9.11 9.14
N GLY A 19 6.59 9.35 8.12
CA GLY A 19 6.61 10.60 7.33
C GLY A 19 7.78 10.74 6.36
N ARG A 20 8.54 9.67 6.08
CA ARG A 20 9.66 9.69 5.12
C ARG A 20 9.23 9.72 3.65
N ILE A 21 7.99 9.35 3.38
CA ILE A 21 7.36 9.46 2.06
C ILE A 21 6.19 10.44 2.14
N SER A 22 6.09 11.27 1.12
CA SER A 22 5.00 12.22 0.99
C SER A 22 3.67 11.51 0.74
N MET A 23 2.57 12.18 1.06
CA MET A 23 1.23 11.67 0.79
C MET A 23 1.02 11.33 -0.69
N LEU A 24 1.63 12.10 -1.60
CA LEU A 24 1.54 11.86 -3.05
C LEU A 24 2.23 10.56 -3.45
N GLU A 25 3.42 10.29 -2.90
CA GLU A 25 4.15 9.04 -3.13
C GLU A 25 3.40 7.85 -2.54
N ALA A 26 2.84 8.01 -1.33
CA ALA A 26 2.03 6.99 -0.68
C ALA A 26 0.74 6.67 -1.47
N GLU A 27 0.09 7.68 -2.03
CA GLU A 27 -1.07 7.54 -2.91
C GLU A 27 -0.72 6.76 -4.18
N ALA A 28 0.42 7.04 -4.82
CA ALA A 28 0.90 6.28 -5.97
C ALA A 28 1.18 4.81 -5.62
N LEU A 29 1.82 4.56 -4.47
CA LEU A 29 2.08 3.21 -3.97
C LEU A 29 0.78 2.46 -3.65
N ALA A 30 -0.21 3.12 -3.08
CA ALA A 30 -1.52 2.55 -2.80
C ALA A 30 -2.25 2.14 -4.09
N ILE A 31 -2.23 2.98 -5.13
CA ILE A 31 -2.82 2.65 -6.44
C ILE A 31 -2.16 1.42 -7.06
N VAL A 32 -0.82 1.35 -7.07
CA VAL A 32 -0.08 0.21 -7.63
C VAL A 32 -0.38 -1.06 -6.84
N SER A 33 -0.45 -0.95 -5.51
CA SER A 33 -0.74 -2.09 -4.63
C SER A 33 -2.15 -2.63 -4.85
N ILE A 34 -3.16 -1.75 -4.87
CA ILE A 34 -4.56 -2.13 -5.16
C ILE A 34 -4.67 -2.74 -6.56
N SER A 35 -3.98 -2.19 -7.55
CA SER A 35 -3.99 -2.70 -8.92
C SER A 35 -3.37 -4.10 -9.02
N LYS A 36 -2.25 -4.35 -8.32
CA LYS A 36 -1.66 -5.69 -8.20
C LYS A 36 -2.57 -6.66 -7.46
N MET A 37 -3.29 -6.19 -6.43
CA MET A 37 -4.26 -6.98 -5.71
C MET A 37 -5.49 -7.36 -6.54
N LYS A 38 -5.94 -6.49 -7.46
CA LYS A 38 -7.04 -6.78 -8.39
C LYS A 38 -6.65 -7.80 -9.46
N ASN A 39 -5.37 -7.84 -9.84
CA ASN A 39 -4.82 -8.81 -10.78
C ASN A 39 -4.36 -10.14 -10.13
N CYS A 40 -4.35 -10.23 -8.79
CA CYS A 40 -4.04 -11.45 -8.06
C CYS A 40 -5.31 -12.03 -7.39
N THR A 41 -5.83 -13.12 -7.93
CA THR A 41 -6.96 -13.89 -7.37
C THR A 41 -6.64 -14.63 -6.07
N SER A 42 -5.39 -14.59 -5.60
CA SER A 42 -4.96 -15.32 -4.41
C SER A 42 -4.78 -14.39 -3.20
N THR A 43 -5.61 -14.59 -2.19
CA THR A 43 -5.63 -13.89 -0.90
C THR A 43 -4.25 -13.88 -0.21
N ASN A 44 -3.45 -14.93 -0.41
CA ASN A 44 -2.09 -15.07 0.14
C ASN A 44 -1.04 -14.12 -0.46
N TYR A 45 -1.30 -13.54 -1.64
CA TYR A 45 -0.35 -12.61 -2.25
C TYR A 45 -0.39 -11.23 -1.59
N LYS A 46 -1.57 -10.83 -1.06
CA LYS A 46 -1.79 -9.52 -0.44
C LYS A 46 -0.95 -9.34 0.83
N GLU A 47 -1.00 -10.32 1.73
CA GLU A 47 -0.18 -10.33 2.95
C GLU A 47 1.31 -10.34 2.64
N LYS A 48 1.75 -11.11 1.64
CA LYS A 48 3.16 -11.17 1.24
C LYS A 48 3.69 -9.85 0.68
N VAL A 49 2.88 -9.12 -0.10
CA VAL A 49 3.27 -7.81 -0.64
C VAL A 49 3.34 -6.76 0.47
N ILE A 50 2.34 -6.71 1.34
CA ILE A 50 2.31 -5.79 2.49
C ILE A 50 3.52 -6.07 3.40
N GLN A 51 3.78 -7.32 3.77
CA GLN A 51 4.96 -7.67 4.57
C GLN A 51 6.28 -7.30 3.88
N LYS A 52 6.41 -7.48 2.56
CA LYS A 52 7.62 -7.08 1.82
C LYS A 52 7.83 -5.57 1.82
N ILE A 53 6.77 -4.78 1.72
CA ILE A 53 6.87 -3.31 1.81
C ILE A 53 7.32 -2.94 3.22
N ILE A 54 6.67 -3.47 4.25
CA ILE A 54 7.03 -3.20 5.65
C ILE A 54 8.51 -3.55 5.92
N HIS A 55 8.96 -4.73 5.49
CA HIS A 55 10.31 -5.20 5.77
C HIS A 55 11.42 -4.45 5.01
N ASN A 56 11.11 -3.84 3.86
CA ASN A 56 12.07 -3.04 3.11
C ASN A 56 12.20 -1.60 3.63
N TYR A 57 11.23 -1.13 4.41
CA TYR A 57 11.19 0.24 4.92
C TYR A 57 11.27 0.33 6.46
N ALA A 58 11.26 -0.79 7.19
CA ALA A 58 11.56 -0.89 8.63
C ALA A 58 13.07 -0.83 8.88
#